data_AF-A0A1W1HAR7-F1
#
_entry.id   AF-A0A1W1HAR7-F1
#
_cell.length_a   1.000
_cell.length_b   1.000
_cell.length_c   1.000
_cell.angle_alpha   90.00
_cell.angle_beta   90.00
_cell.angle_gamma   90.00
#
_symmetry.space_group_name_H-M   'P 1'
#
loop_
_entity.id
_entity.type
_entity.pdbx_description
1 polymer ?
#
loop_
_entity_poly.entity_id
_entity_poly.type
_entity_poly.pdbx_seq_one_letter_code
_entity_poly.pdbx_strand_id
1 'polypeptide(L)'
;MKEIKTKKLCYLSIVQIIFAILFYAEPCSSFEVALRITDREIVESLAEVKQGQQAMNRRIDDLITNMNKRFEEMNTNFSSRFAAIDKRFEDMNANFNSRFAAIDKRFEDMNANFNSRFAAIDKRFEDMNANFNSRFEAADRRFEDMNKRFEEMNANFNNRFEEMHNTLLTLYASTMALFGGLMGYMIWDRKKSHLPLERKLNAVVEDISITKTNTSSRITNIDMELQQHLDIGNPSGPVIPRLLQALRELARTDEKLADVLRSFSLL
;
A
#
# COMPACT_ATOMS: atom_id res chain seq x y z
N MET A 1 -104.49 -79.72 -151.57
CA MET A 1 -104.15 -78.92 -150.36
C MET A 1 -102.63 -78.74 -150.25
N LYS A 2 -102.05 -77.93 -151.14
CA LYS A 2 -100.60 -77.70 -151.29
C LYS A 2 -100.05 -76.51 -150.48
N GLU A 3 -100.89 -75.68 -149.86
CA GLU A 3 -100.47 -74.42 -149.19
C GLU A 3 -100.04 -74.55 -147.72
N ILE A 4 -100.39 -75.63 -147.02
CA ILE A 4 -100.07 -75.75 -145.58
C ILE A 4 -98.60 -76.18 -145.35
N LYS A 5 -97.94 -76.76 -146.37
CA LYS A 5 -96.54 -77.21 -146.26
C LYS A 5 -95.53 -76.06 -146.28
N THR A 6 -95.81 -74.93 -146.93
CA THR A 6 -94.87 -73.80 -147.04
C THR A 6 -94.80 -72.95 -145.77
N LYS A 7 -95.89 -72.81 -145.01
CA LYS A 7 -95.89 -72.05 -143.75
C LYS A 7 -95.15 -72.76 -142.60
N LYS A 8 -95.18 -74.10 -142.57
CA LYS A 8 -94.45 -74.89 -141.55
C LYS A 8 -92.92 -74.86 -141.71
N LEU A 9 -92.41 -74.75 -142.95
CA LEU A 9 -90.97 -74.63 -143.19
C LEU A 9 -90.40 -73.29 -142.70
N CYS A 10 -91.16 -72.21 -142.87
CA CYS A 10 -90.76 -70.87 -142.42
C CYS A 10 -90.75 -70.75 -140.89
N TYR A 11 -91.74 -71.36 -140.22
CA TYR A 11 -91.79 -71.39 -138.75
C TYR A 11 -90.61 -72.18 -138.15
N LEU A 12 -90.20 -73.28 -138.79
CA LEU A 12 -89.06 -74.09 -138.33
C LEU A 12 -87.72 -73.34 -138.45
N SER A 13 -87.56 -72.52 -139.51
CA SER A 13 -86.36 -71.69 -139.71
C SER A 13 -86.27 -70.55 -138.70
N ILE A 14 -87.39 -69.87 -138.39
CA ILE A 14 -87.42 -68.78 -137.41
C ILE A 14 -87.13 -69.33 -135.99
N VAL A 15 -87.67 -70.50 -135.66
CA VAL A 15 -87.39 -71.17 -134.39
C VAL A 15 -85.92 -71.57 -134.27
N GLN A 16 -85.27 -72.02 -135.36
CA GLN A 16 -83.82 -72.29 -135.34
C GLN A 16 -82.96 -71.03 -135.16
N ILE A 17 -83.37 -69.90 -135.73
CA ILE A 17 -82.65 -68.62 -135.58
C ILE A 17 -82.80 -68.08 -134.15
N ILE A 18 -83.99 -68.17 -133.56
CA ILE A 18 -84.22 -67.77 -132.16
C ILE A 18 -83.45 -68.68 -131.20
N PHE A 19 -83.40 -69.98 -131.49
CA PHE A 19 -82.59 -70.92 -130.72
C PHE A 19 -81.09 -70.62 -130.82
N ALA A 20 -80.60 -70.23 -131.99
CA ALA A 20 -79.22 -69.78 -132.16
C ALA A 20 -78.92 -68.49 -131.36
N ILE A 21 -79.81 -67.49 -131.40
CA ILE A 21 -79.61 -66.23 -130.65
C ILE A 21 -79.61 -66.48 -129.12
N LEU A 22 -80.45 -67.38 -128.62
CA LEU A 22 -80.43 -67.80 -127.22
C LEU A 22 -79.20 -68.64 -126.85
N PHE A 23 -78.57 -69.29 -127.83
CA PHE A 23 -77.34 -70.05 -127.63
C PHE A 23 -76.07 -69.17 -127.70
N TYR A 24 -76.14 -68.03 -128.41
CA TYR A 24 -75.02 -67.10 -128.60
C TYR A 24 -75.09 -65.82 -127.76
N ALA A 25 -76.16 -65.60 -126.98
CA ALA A 25 -76.22 -64.49 -126.02
C ALA A 25 -75.53 -64.89 -124.70
N GLU A 26 -74.21 -64.70 -124.68
CA GLU A 26 -73.30 -65.00 -123.57
C GLU A 26 -73.62 -64.20 -122.30
N PRO A 27 -73.53 -64.81 -121.10
CA PRO A 27 -73.33 -64.06 -119.87
C PRO A 27 -71.83 -63.79 -119.68
N CYS A 28 -71.37 -62.64 -120.16
CA CYS A 28 -70.10 -62.06 -119.73
C CYS A 28 -70.21 -61.69 -118.24
N SER A 29 -69.86 -62.65 -117.37
CA SER A 29 -69.77 -62.43 -115.93
C SER A 29 -68.41 -61.83 -115.59
N SER A 30 -68.39 -60.51 -115.40
CA SER A 30 -67.30 -59.82 -114.69
C SER A 30 -67.36 -60.24 -113.23
N PHE A 31 -66.46 -61.13 -112.82
CA PHE A 31 -66.31 -61.55 -111.44
C PHE A 31 -65.05 -60.88 -110.89
N GLU A 32 -65.21 -59.80 -110.12
CA GLU A 32 -64.14 -59.36 -109.23
C GLU A 32 -64.00 -60.43 -108.15
N VAL A 33 -62.95 -61.25 -108.30
CA VAL A 33 -62.56 -62.24 -107.31
C VAL A 33 -62.14 -61.48 -106.05
N ALA A 34 -63.00 -61.42 -105.04
CA ALA A 34 -62.55 -61.22 -103.67
C ALA A 34 -61.49 -62.30 -103.39
N LEU A 35 -60.28 -61.90 -102.98
CA LEU A 35 -59.19 -62.81 -102.61
C LEU A 35 -59.76 -63.85 -101.64
N ARG A 36 -60.04 -65.07 -102.13
CA ARG A 36 -60.42 -66.18 -101.28
C ARG A 36 -59.14 -66.64 -100.60
N ILE A 37 -58.88 -66.10 -99.41
CA ILE A 37 -57.85 -66.64 -98.52
C ILE A 37 -58.16 -68.13 -98.35
N THR A 38 -57.20 -68.95 -98.71
CA THR A 38 -57.32 -70.40 -98.66
C THR A 38 -57.11 -70.85 -97.22
N ASP A 39 -57.81 -71.87 -96.72
CA ASP A 39 -57.62 -72.38 -95.35
C ASP A 39 -56.14 -72.69 -95.03
N ARG A 40 -55.35 -73.02 -96.07
CA ARG A 40 -53.89 -73.18 -96.02
C ARG A 40 -53.15 -71.90 -95.61
N GLU A 41 -53.50 -70.74 -96.18
CA GLU A 41 -52.87 -69.44 -95.86
C GLU A 41 -53.24 -68.98 -94.44
N ILE A 42 -54.44 -69.34 -93.95
CA ILE A 42 -54.85 -69.11 -92.55
C ILE A 42 -54.00 -69.97 -91.61
N VAL A 43 -53.83 -71.26 -91.90
CA VAL A 43 -53.02 -72.15 -91.05
C VAL A 43 -51.55 -71.73 -91.02
N GLU A 44 -51.01 -71.29 -92.16
CA GLU A 44 -49.63 -70.82 -92.28
C GLU A 44 -49.41 -69.52 -91.49
N SER A 45 -50.29 -68.53 -91.65
CA SER A 45 -50.25 -67.29 -90.84
C SER A 45 -50.50 -67.53 -89.35
N LEU A 46 -51.39 -68.46 -88.98
CA LEU A 46 -51.59 -68.84 -87.57
C LEU A 46 -50.35 -69.53 -86.99
N ALA A 47 -49.67 -70.35 -87.79
CA ALA A 47 -48.44 -71.02 -87.37
C ALA A 47 -47.31 -70.00 -87.15
N GLU A 48 -47.16 -69.01 -88.04
CA GLU A 48 -46.21 -67.91 -87.87
C GLU A 48 -46.52 -67.06 -86.65
N VAL A 49 -47.79 -66.69 -86.44
CA VAL A 49 -48.21 -65.94 -85.24
C VAL A 49 -47.95 -66.75 -83.98
N LYS A 50 -48.25 -68.05 -83.96
CA LYS A 50 -47.99 -68.93 -82.82
C LYS A 50 -46.49 -69.06 -82.53
N GLN A 51 -45.65 -69.15 -83.57
CA GLN A 51 -44.19 -69.13 -83.41
C GLN A 51 -43.70 -67.77 -82.89
N GLY A 52 -44.23 -66.67 -83.40
CA GLY A 52 -43.94 -65.31 -82.90
C GLY A 52 -44.33 -65.13 -81.43
N GLN A 53 -45.48 -65.68 -81.02
CA GLN A 53 -45.95 -65.63 -79.65
C GLN A 53 -45.07 -66.48 -78.71
N GLN A 54 -44.62 -67.65 -79.15
CA GLN A 54 -43.65 -68.46 -78.41
C GLN A 54 -42.29 -67.76 -78.28
N ALA A 55 -41.81 -67.13 -79.35
CA ALA A 55 -40.58 -66.34 -79.32
C ALA A 55 -40.70 -65.13 -78.38
N MET A 56 -41.87 -64.49 -78.33
CA MET A 56 -42.14 -63.38 -77.43
C MET A 56 -42.23 -63.81 -75.97
N ASN A 57 -42.89 -64.93 -75.67
CA ASN A 57 -42.94 -65.50 -74.32
C ASN A 57 -41.53 -65.83 -73.80
N ARG A 58 -40.67 -66.44 -74.63
CA ARG A 58 -39.27 -66.69 -74.27
C ARG A 58 -38.51 -65.40 -73.94
N ARG A 59 -38.69 -64.34 -74.74
CA ARG A 59 -38.09 -63.02 -74.45
C ARG A 59 -38.59 -62.42 -73.14
N ILE A 60 -39.87 -62.59 -72.81
CA ILE A 60 -40.45 -62.13 -71.54
C ILE A 60 -39.86 -62.92 -70.37
N ASP A 61 -39.75 -64.24 -70.48
CA ASP A 61 -39.15 -65.09 -69.45
C ASP A 61 -37.67 -64.76 -69.22
N ASP A 62 -36.91 -64.52 -70.30
CA ASP A 62 -35.51 -64.07 -70.22
C ASP A 62 -35.40 -62.70 -69.54
N LEU A 63 -36.31 -61.77 -69.87
CA LEU A 63 -36.36 -60.44 -69.26
C LEU A 63 -36.66 -60.54 -67.76
N ILE A 64 -37.69 -61.30 -67.37
CA ILE A 64 -38.07 -61.52 -65.97
C ILE A 64 -36.92 -62.16 -65.20
N THR A 65 -36.27 -63.17 -65.77
CA THR A 65 -35.14 -63.85 -65.15
C THR A 65 -33.96 -62.90 -64.95
N ASN A 66 -33.63 -62.08 -65.95
CA ASN A 66 -32.58 -61.07 -65.86
C ASN A 66 -32.91 -60.01 -64.80
N MET A 67 -34.15 -59.51 -64.79
CA MET A 67 -34.62 -58.53 -63.81
C MET A 67 -34.58 -59.08 -62.39
N ASN A 68 -35.05 -60.32 -62.16
CA ASN A 68 -35.01 -60.96 -60.85
C ASN A 68 -33.57 -61.13 -60.35
N LYS A 69 -32.67 -61.60 -61.20
CA LYS A 69 -31.25 -61.72 -60.86
C LYS A 69 -30.65 -60.37 -60.46
N ARG A 70 -30.92 -59.34 -61.25
CA ARG A 70 -30.42 -57.98 -60.98
C ARG A 70 -31.04 -57.38 -59.71
N PHE A 71 -32.29 -57.71 -59.41
CA PHE A 71 -32.96 -57.32 -58.17
C PHE A 71 -32.37 -58.02 -56.95
N GLU A 72 -32.08 -59.33 -57.03
CA GLU A 72 -31.41 -60.08 -55.97
C GLU A 72 -29.99 -59.58 -55.71
N GLU A 73 -29.21 -59.33 -56.77
CA GLU A 73 -27.87 -58.73 -56.67
C GLU A 73 -27.94 -57.35 -55.99
N MET A 74 -28.90 -56.52 -56.40
CA MET A 74 -29.12 -55.20 -55.80
C MET A 74 -29.53 -55.31 -54.33
N ASN A 75 -30.46 -56.19 -53.99
CA ASN A 75 -30.91 -56.40 -52.61
C ASN A 75 -29.79 -56.92 -51.70
N THR A 76 -28.95 -57.82 -52.22
CA THR A 76 -27.77 -58.34 -51.52
C THR A 76 -26.72 -57.25 -51.32
N ASN A 77 -26.50 -56.39 -52.33
CA ASN A 77 -25.61 -55.25 -52.19
C ASN A 77 -26.13 -54.25 -51.14
N PHE A 78 -27.42 -53.92 -51.16
CA PHE A 78 -28.02 -53.05 -50.15
C PHE A 78 -27.90 -53.63 -48.75
N SER A 79 -28.27 -54.90 -48.57
CA SER A 79 -28.20 -55.59 -47.27
C SER A 79 -26.77 -55.59 -46.71
N SER A 80 -25.77 -55.88 -47.54
CA SER A 80 -24.37 -55.84 -47.11
C SER A 80 -23.88 -54.44 -46.76
N ARG A 81 -24.31 -53.41 -47.51
CA ARG A 81 -24.02 -52.01 -47.20
C ARG A 81 -24.66 -51.54 -45.91
N PHE A 82 -25.91 -51.92 -45.64
CA PHE A 82 -26.59 -51.59 -44.39
C PHE A 82 -25.90 -52.25 -43.20
N ALA A 83 -25.59 -53.55 -43.27
CA ALA A 83 -24.85 -54.24 -42.22
C ALA A 83 -23.47 -53.58 -41.95
N ALA A 84 -22.78 -53.11 -43.00
CA ALA A 84 -21.53 -52.37 -42.84
C ALA A 84 -21.73 -51.00 -42.19
N ILE A 85 -22.85 -50.30 -42.46
CA ILE A 85 -23.20 -49.04 -41.80
C ILE A 85 -23.51 -49.27 -40.33
N ASP A 86 -24.31 -50.28 -40.01
CA ASP A 86 -24.67 -50.63 -38.62
C ASP A 86 -23.42 -50.93 -37.80
N LYS A 87 -22.52 -51.76 -38.34
CA LYS A 87 -21.23 -52.05 -37.69
C LYS A 87 -20.40 -50.80 -37.45
N ARG A 88 -20.31 -49.89 -38.44
CA ARG A 88 -19.58 -48.61 -38.28
C ARG A 88 -20.22 -47.73 -37.20
N PHE A 89 -21.55 -47.78 -37.07
CA PHE A 89 -22.27 -47.02 -36.05
C PHE A 89 -22.03 -47.59 -34.65
N GLU A 90 -22.06 -48.92 -34.50
CA GLU A 90 -21.70 -49.60 -33.26
C GLU A 90 -20.25 -49.30 -32.84
N ASP A 91 -19.30 -49.42 -33.77
CA ASP A 91 -17.89 -49.11 -33.53
C ASP A 91 -17.70 -47.65 -33.10
N MET A 92 -18.42 -46.73 -33.76
CA MET A 92 -18.39 -45.30 -33.43
C MET A 92 -18.95 -45.05 -32.03
N ASN A 93 -20.09 -45.66 -31.69
CA ASN A 93 -20.73 -45.51 -30.39
C ASN A 93 -19.87 -46.09 -29.27
N ALA A 94 -19.25 -47.26 -29.49
CA ALA A 94 -18.30 -47.85 -28.56
C ALA A 94 -17.07 -46.96 -28.34
N ASN A 95 -16.53 -46.37 -29.42
CA ASN A 95 -15.43 -45.41 -29.32
C ASN A 95 -15.82 -44.17 -28.51
N PHE A 96 -17.00 -43.59 -28.78
CA PHE A 96 -17.51 -42.44 -28.02
C PHE A 96 -17.65 -42.76 -26.54
N ASN A 97 -18.32 -43.86 -26.20
CA ASN A 97 -18.50 -44.28 -24.80
C ASN A 97 -17.15 -44.48 -24.09
N SER A 98 -16.18 -45.11 -24.75
CA SER A 98 -14.83 -45.29 -24.21
C SER A 98 -14.12 -43.94 -23.98
N ARG A 99 -14.24 -43.01 -24.92
CA ARG A 99 -13.65 -41.66 -24.79
C ARG A 99 -14.32 -40.85 -23.67
N PHE A 100 -15.64 -40.92 -23.52
CA PHE A 100 -16.36 -40.24 -22.44
C PHE A 100 -15.97 -40.82 -21.08
N ALA A 101 -15.95 -42.15 -20.92
CA ALA A 101 -15.48 -42.78 -19.69
C ALA A 101 -14.03 -42.39 -19.33
N ALA A 102 -13.15 -42.25 -20.34
CA ALA A 102 -11.79 -41.78 -20.12
C ALA A 102 -11.73 -40.30 -19.71
N ILE A 103 -12.63 -39.45 -20.22
CA ILE A 103 -12.74 -38.04 -19.82
C ILE A 103 -13.27 -37.95 -18.38
N ASP A 104 -14.31 -38.70 -18.04
CA ASP A 104 -14.87 -38.73 -16.69
C ASP A 104 -13.82 -39.13 -15.66
N LYS A 105 -13.06 -40.21 -15.95
CA LYS A 105 -11.95 -40.63 -15.09
C LYS A 105 -10.87 -39.55 -14.95
N ARG A 106 -10.49 -38.87 -16.04
CA ARG A 106 -9.51 -37.76 -15.97
C ARG A 106 -10.04 -36.60 -15.14
N PHE A 107 -11.35 -36.33 -15.18
CA PHE A 107 -11.98 -35.28 -14.39
C PHE A 107 -12.02 -35.64 -12.90
N GLU A 108 -12.35 -36.89 -12.56
CA GLU A 108 -12.27 -37.41 -11.19
C GLU A 108 -10.84 -37.33 -10.64
N ASP A 109 -9.84 -37.80 -11.40
CA ASP A 109 -8.43 -37.74 -11.03
C ASP A 109 -7.97 -36.29 -10.81
N MET A 110 -8.39 -35.38 -11.69
CA MET A 110 -8.09 -33.95 -11.58
C MET A 110 -8.73 -33.34 -10.33
N ASN A 111 -9.99 -33.66 -10.05
CA ASN A 111 -10.70 -33.15 -8.88
C ASN A 111 -10.08 -33.69 -7.58
N ALA A 112 -9.71 -34.96 -7.53
CA ALA A 112 -9.01 -35.57 -6.41
C ALA A 112 -7.64 -34.91 -6.18
N ASN A 113 -6.88 -34.63 -7.24
CA ASN A 113 -5.61 -33.92 -7.15
C ASN A 113 -5.80 -32.49 -6.62
N PHE A 114 -6.78 -31.75 -7.14
CA PHE A 114 -7.11 -30.41 -6.65
C PHE A 114 -7.46 -30.41 -5.16
N ASN A 115 -8.37 -31.29 -4.74
CA ASN A 115 -8.76 -31.40 -3.33
C ASN A 115 -7.57 -31.72 -2.42
N SER A 116 -6.70 -32.63 -2.84
CA SER A 116 -5.47 -32.97 -2.11
C SER A 116 -4.52 -31.78 -1.99
N ARG A 117 -4.33 -31.02 -3.10
CA ARG A 117 -3.49 -29.82 -3.09
C ARG A 117 -4.06 -28.71 -2.23
N PHE A 118 -5.37 -28.48 -2.26
CA PHE A 118 -6.02 -27.50 -1.39
C PHE A 118 -5.89 -27.87 0.08
N ALA A 119 -6.17 -29.12 0.45
CA ALA A 119 -5.98 -29.58 1.82
C ALA A 119 -4.53 -29.42 2.30
N ALA A 120 -3.55 -29.65 1.43
CA ALA A 120 -2.14 -29.42 1.73
C ALA A 120 -1.81 -27.93 1.91
N ILE A 121 -2.44 -27.04 1.15
CA ILE A 121 -2.30 -25.59 1.31
C ILE A 121 -2.91 -25.13 2.63
N ASP A 122 -4.12 -25.59 2.95
CA ASP A 122 -4.80 -25.26 4.20
C ASP A 122 -3.95 -25.64 5.40
N LYS A 123 -3.41 -26.87 5.41
CA LYS A 123 -2.48 -27.33 6.46
C LYS A 123 -1.23 -26.46 6.56
N ARG A 124 -0.61 -26.07 5.43
CA ARG A 124 0.56 -25.17 5.45
C ARG A 124 0.21 -23.80 6.01
N PHE A 125 -1.01 -23.31 5.76
CA PHE A 125 -1.48 -22.04 6.27
C PHE A 125 -1.73 -22.11 7.79
N GLU A 126 -2.34 -23.19 8.27
CA GLU A 126 -2.49 -23.48 9.70
C GLU A 126 -1.14 -23.56 10.41
N ASP A 127 -0.19 -24.32 9.86
CA ASP A 127 1.17 -24.46 10.41
C ASP A 127 1.90 -23.09 10.45
N MET A 128 1.75 -22.29 9.39
CA MET A 128 2.34 -20.94 9.33
C MET A 128 1.73 -20.02 10.39
N ASN A 129 0.41 -20.06 10.56
CA ASN A 129 -0.29 -19.24 11.54
C ASN A 129 0.09 -19.64 12.97
N ALA A 130 0.18 -20.94 13.26
CA ALA A 130 0.65 -21.46 14.54
C ALA A 130 2.10 -21.04 14.83
N ASN A 131 2.98 -21.11 13.82
CA ASN A 131 4.36 -20.64 13.97
C ASN A 131 4.44 -19.13 14.24
N PHE A 132 3.63 -18.34 13.54
CA PHE A 132 3.56 -16.90 13.72
C PHE A 132 3.08 -16.55 15.13
N ASN A 133 2.01 -17.19 15.60
CA ASN A 133 1.48 -16.97 16.95
C ASN A 133 2.52 -17.32 18.02
N SER A 134 3.20 -18.45 17.88
CA SER A 134 4.27 -18.86 18.79
C SER A 134 5.45 -17.86 18.81
N ARG A 135 5.85 -17.33 17.65
CA ARG A 135 6.89 -16.29 17.57
C ARG A 135 6.45 -14.98 18.22
N PHE A 136 5.19 -14.61 18.04
CA PHE A 136 4.62 -13.40 18.63
C PHE A 136 4.57 -13.51 20.16
N GLU A 137 4.05 -14.62 20.69
CA GLU A 137 4.08 -14.90 22.14
C GLU A 137 5.50 -14.89 22.72
N ALA A 138 6.47 -15.45 21.98
CA ALA A 138 7.87 -15.41 22.40
C ALA A 138 8.46 -13.98 22.38
N ALA A 139 8.02 -13.15 21.43
CA ALA A 139 8.41 -11.74 21.39
C ALA A 139 7.78 -10.96 22.55
N ASP A 140 6.50 -11.16 22.83
CA ASP A 140 5.80 -10.53 23.95
C ASP A 140 6.48 -10.84 25.29
N ARG A 141 6.84 -12.11 25.53
CA ARG A 141 7.59 -12.52 26.73
C ARG A 141 8.95 -11.81 26.84
N ARG A 142 9.66 -11.62 25.72
CA ARG A 142 10.93 -10.89 25.71
C ARG A 142 10.73 -9.41 26.01
N PHE A 143 9.68 -8.80 25.46
CA PHE A 143 9.33 -7.41 25.77
C PHE A 143 8.95 -7.23 27.24
N GLU A 144 8.19 -8.16 27.81
CA GLU A 144 7.84 -8.15 29.23
C GLU A 144 9.09 -8.28 30.13
N ASP A 145 10.02 -9.18 29.80
CA ASP A 145 11.30 -9.31 30.50
C ASP A 145 12.15 -8.03 30.40
N MET A 146 12.22 -7.41 29.22
CA MET A 146 12.93 -6.14 29.05
C MET A 146 12.29 -5.01 29.87
N ASN A 147 10.96 -4.91 29.87
CA ASN A 147 10.24 -3.92 30.67
C ASN A 147 10.55 -4.11 32.15
N LYS A 148 10.49 -5.34 32.66
CA LYS A 148 10.83 -5.64 34.04
C LYS A 148 12.26 -5.24 34.39
N ARG A 149 13.23 -5.59 33.53
CA ARG A 149 14.64 -5.18 33.72
C ARG A 149 14.82 -3.66 33.69
N PHE A 150 14.06 -2.96 32.85
CA PHE A 150 14.08 -1.50 32.77
C PHE A 150 13.48 -0.88 34.05
N GLU A 151 12.36 -1.39 34.55
CA GLU A 151 11.76 -0.98 35.81
C GLU A 151 12.71 -1.20 36.99
N GLU A 152 13.35 -2.37 37.08
CA GLU A 152 14.36 -2.68 38.10
C GLU A 152 15.57 -1.75 38.01
N MET A 153 16.06 -1.46 36.80
CA MET A 153 17.16 -0.51 36.57
C MET A 153 16.78 0.90 37.01
N ASN A 154 15.56 1.35 36.68
CA ASN A 154 15.07 2.67 37.03
C ASN A 154 14.88 2.81 38.55
N ALA A 155 14.34 1.79 39.21
CA ALA A 155 14.23 1.73 40.66
C ALA A 155 15.61 1.78 41.34
N ASN A 156 16.58 1.00 40.87
CA ASN A 156 17.95 1.03 41.37
C ASN A 156 18.62 2.39 41.17
N PHE A 157 18.39 3.03 40.03
CA PHE A 157 18.91 4.37 39.75
C PHE A 157 18.32 5.42 40.69
N ASN A 158 17.00 5.41 40.88
CA ASN A 158 16.32 6.32 41.80
C ASN A 158 16.83 6.15 43.24
N ASN A 159 16.95 4.92 43.73
CA ASN A 159 17.48 4.65 45.07
C ASN A 159 18.90 5.18 45.25
N ARG A 160 19.79 4.97 44.27
CA ARG A 160 21.17 5.51 44.31
C ARG A 160 21.20 7.02 44.23
N PHE A 161 20.30 7.63 43.44
CA PHE A 161 20.20 9.08 43.33
C PHE A 161 19.73 9.69 44.64
N GLU A 162 18.74 9.10 45.31
CA GLU A 162 18.29 9.51 46.65
C GLU A 162 19.40 9.37 47.69
N GLU A 163 20.13 8.26 47.70
CA GLU A 163 21.27 8.05 48.62
C GLU A 163 22.38 9.09 48.37
N MET A 164 22.73 9.31 47.11
CA MET A 164 23.70 10.34 46.72
C MET A 164 23.21 11.74 47.12
N HIS A 165 21.93 12.04 46.91
CA HIS A 165 21.34 13.33 47.30
C HIS A 165 21.40 13.55 48.81
N ASN A 166 21.06 12.53 49.60
CA ASN A 166 21.09 12.60 51.07
C ASN A 166 22.51 12.74 51.63
N THR A 167 23.48 12.02 51.06
CA THR A 167 24.90 12.15 51.45
C THR A 167 25.45 13.53 51.10
N LEU A 168 25.12 14.07 49.92
CA LEU A 168 25.48 15.43 49.52
C LEU A 168 24.85 16.49 50.44
N LEU A 169 23.57 16.36 50.78
CA LEU A 169 22.90 17.26 51.74
C LEU A 169 23.58 17.20 53.11
N THR A 170 23.97 16.02 53.58
CA THR A 170 24.66 15.84 54.86
C THR A 170 26.03 16.51 54.86
N LEU A 171 26.81 16.35 53.78
CA LEU A 171 28.10 17.03 53.61
C LEU A 171 27.95 18.54 53.49
N TYR A 172 26.93 19.01 52.77
CA TYR A 172 26.63 20.43 52.67
C TYR A 172 26.23 21.02 54.03
N ALA A 173 25.37 20.34 54.78
CA ALA A 173 24.98 20.77 56.11
C ALA A 173 26.17 20.82 57.10
N SER A 174 27.05 19.81 57.08
CA SER A 174 28.23 19.78 57.96
C SER A 174 29.23 20.89 57.61
N THR A 175 29.50 21.12 56.33
CA THR A 175 30.36 22.23 55.88
C THR A 175 29.76 23.59 56.23
N MET A 176 28.46 23.80 56.00
CA MET A 176 27.77 25.03 56.43
C MET A 176 27.83 25.23 57.94
N ALA A 177 27.69 24.17 58.74
CA ALA A 177 27.83 24.24 60.19
C ALA A 177 29.25 24.63 60.63
N LEU A 178 30.30 24.08 59.99
CA LEU A 178 31.69 24.47 60.23
C LEU A 178 31.95 25.93 59.83
N PHE A 179 31.49 26.35 58.66
CA PHE A 179 31.61 27.74 58.21
C PHE A 179 30.89 28.70 59.14
N GLY A 180 29.65 28.38 59.54
CA GLY A 180 28.88 29.16 60.51
C GLY A 180 29.56 29.24 61.88
N GLY A 181 30.10 28.12 62.35
CA GLY A 181 30.88 28.06 63.60
C GLY A 181 32.14 28.91 63.56
N LEU A 182 32.92 28.85 62.46
CA LEU A 182 34.12 29.68 62.26
C LEU A 182 33.79 31.17 62.16
N MET A 183 32.75 31.53 61.39
CA MET A 183 32.29 32.92 61.28
C MET A 183 31.81 33.45 62.63
N GLY A 184 31.04 32.65 63.38
CA GLY A 184 30.62 32.98 64.73
C GLY A 184 31.79 33.17 65.69
N TYR A 185 32.78 32.26 65.65
CA TYR A 185 34.01 32.37 66.44
C TYR A 185 34.80 33.64 66.10
N MET A 186 34.98 33.95 64.81
CA MET A 186 35.73 35.13 64.37
C MET A 186 35.07 36.44 64.82
N ILE A 187 33.74 36.53 64.79
CA ILE A 187 32.99 37.68 65.30
C ILE A 187 33.20 37.83 66.81
N TRP A 188 33.17 36.72 67.56
CA TRP A 188 33.40 36.73 69.00
C TRP A 188 34.84 37.11 69.38
N ASP A 189 35.82 36.51 68.71
CA ASP A 189 37.25 36.77 68.93
C ASP A 189 37.60 38.24 68.62
N ARG A 190 37.08 38.78 67.51
CA ARG A 190 37.21 40.21 67.18
C ARG A 190 36.61 41.10 68.27
N LYS A 191 35.39 40.80 68.74
CA LYS A 191 34.77 41.59 69.82
C LYS A 191 35.60 41.55 71.11
N LYS A 192 36.22 40.41 71.42
CA LYS A 192 37.04 40.23 72.62
C LYS A 192 38.41 40.90 72.52
N SER A 193 39.03 40.95 71.34
CA SER A 193 40.36 41.53 71.15
C SER A 193 40.39 43.06 71.19
N HIS A 194 39.26 43.73 70.91
CA HIS A 194 39.16 45.19 71.02
C HIS A 194 39.00 45.71 72.46
N LEU A 195 38.55 44.87 73.42
CA LEU A 195 38.40 45.26 74.83
C LEU A 195 39.69 45.82 75.49
N PRO A 196 40.86 45.20 75.36
CA PRO A 196 42.09 45.76 75.94
C PRO A 196 42.58 47.02 75.22
N LEU A 197 42.23 47.20 73.94
CA LEU A 197 42.59 48.39 73.16
C LEU A 197 41.74 49.60 73.57
N GLU A 198 40.44 49.41 73.79
CA GLU A 198 39.57 50.48 74.29
C GLU A 198 40.01 50.96 75.67
N ARG A 199 40.42 50.06 76.58
CA ARG A 199 40.95 50.44 77.89
C ARG A 199 42.23 51.28 77.79
N LYS A 200 43.16 50.88 76.90
CA LYS A 200 44.39 51.64 76.65
C LYS A 200 44.11 52.99 75.99
N LEU A 201 43.17 53.04 75.06
CA LEU A 201 42.79 54.27 74.38
C LEU A 201 42.14 55.26 75.37
N ASN A 202 41.25 54.78 76.23
CA ASN A 202 40.59 55.63 77.22
C ASN A 202 41.58 56.18 78.25
N ALA A 203 42.55 55.37 78.71
CA ALA A 203 43.60 55.84 79.62
C ALA A 203 44.47 56.95 78.98
N VAL A 204 44.85 56.79 77.71
CA VAL A 204 45.63 57.82 76.98
C VAL A 204 44.80 59.09 76.74
N VAL A 205 43.51 58.95 76.42
CA VAL A 205 42.62 60.11 76.26
C VAL A 205 42.50 60.89 77.58
N GLU A 206 42.42 60.19 78.71
CA GLU A 206 42.41 60.78 80.04
C GLU A 206 43.72 61.51 80.35
N ASP A 207 44.87 60.90 80.10
CA ASP A 207 46.20 61.51 80.28
C ASP A 207 46.39 62.78 79.44
N ILE A 208 45.93 62.75 78.18
CA ILE A 208 45.96 63.92 77.28
C ILE A 208 45.06 65.03 77.82
N SER A 209 43.88 64.68 78.34
CA SER A 209 42.94 65.67 78.90
C SER A 209 43.55 66.38 80.12
N ILE A 210 44.20 65.65 81.03
CA ILE A 210 44.88 66.20 82.22
C ILE A 210 46.07 67.08 81.83
N THR A 211 46.85 66.66 80.83
CA THR A 211 48.01 67.45 80.36
C THR A 211 47.56 68.79 79.75
N LYS A 212 46.44 68.79 79.03
CA LYS A 212 45.86 69.99 78.41
C LYS A 212 45.35 70.99 79.45
N THR A 213 44.76 70.54 80.55
CA THR A 213 44.29 71.43 81.64
C THR A 213 45.47 72.00 82.42
N ASN A 214 46.50 71.20 82.71
CA ASN A 214 47.69 71.66 83.42
C ASN A 214 48.46 72.72 82.64
N THR A 215 48.63 72.54 81.34
CA THR A 215 49.29 73.54 80.47
C THR A 215 48.48 74.83 80.36
N SER A 216 47.16 74.73 80.20
CA SER A 216 46.28 75.92 80.17
C SER A 216 46.37 76.74 81.46
N SER A 217 46.39 76.07 82.62
CA SER A 217 46.50 76.73 83.93
C SER A 217 47.85 77.44 84.14
N ARG A 218 48.93 76.88 83.58
CA ARG A 218 50.27 77.50 83.64
C ARG A 218 50.36 78.77 82.81
N ILE A 219 49.73 78.79 81.63
CA ILE A 219 49.71 79.97 80.76
C ILE A 219 48.96 81.12 81.44
N THR A 220 47.79 80.85 82.03
CA THR A 220 47.01 81.89 82.74
C THR A 220 47.73 82.46 83.95
N ASN A 221 48.51 81.65 84.68
CA ASN A 221 49.29 82.14 85.81
C ASN A 221 50.44 83.06 85.36
N ILE A 222 51.13 82.72 84.27
CA ILE A 222 52.20 83.57 83.72
C ILE A 222 51.63 84.90 83.22
N ASP A 223 50.48 84.88 82.54
CA ASP A 223 49.81 86.12 82.10
C ASP A 223 49.44 87.02 83.28
N MET A 224 48.99 86.43 84.40
CA MET A 224 48.67 87.16 85.62
C MET A 224 49.92 87.72 86.32
N GLU A 225 51.01 86.96 86.41
CA GLU A 225 52.30 87.43 86.94
C GLU A 225 52.86 88.60 86.12
N LEU A 226 52.77 88.53 84.78
CA LEU A 226 53.19 89.63 83.92
C LEU A 226 52.33 90.88 84.14
N GLN A 227 51.01 90.74 84.27
CA GLN A 227 50.13 91.87 84.58
C GLN A 227 50.45 92.51 85.93
N GLN A 228 50.79 91.70 86.94
CA GLN A 228 51.18 92.17 88.27
C GLN A 228 52.53 92.92 88.26
N HIS A 229 53.52 92.41 87.52
CA HIS A 229 54.86 93.02 87.46
C HIS A 229 54.91 94.30 86.61
N LEU A 230 53.98 94.48 85.67
CA LEU A 230 53.92 95.65 84.77
C LEU A 230 53.03 96.79 85.27
N ASP A 231 52.40 96.65 86.45
CA ASP A 231 51.58 97.65 87.16
C ASP A 231 50.65 98.46 86.23
N ILE A 232 49.99 97.75 85.30
CA ILE A 232 49.20 98.32 84.20
C ILE A 232 47.81 98.83 84.70
N GLY A 233 47.51 98.67 85.98
CA GLY A 233 46.25 99.07 86.62
C GLY A 233 46.23 100.46 87.25
N ASN A 234 47.25 101.30 87.06
CA ASN A 234 47.32 102.64 87.62
C ASN A 234 46.74 103.69 86.64
N PRO A 235 45.79 104.57 87.03
CA PRO A 235 45.06 105.54 86.17
C PRO A 235 45.92 106.63 85.49
N SER A 236 47.23 106.43 85.47
CA SER A 236 48.25 107.34 85.02
C SER A 236 49.12 106.73 83.87
N GLY A 237 48.87 105.47 83.49
CA GLY A 237 49.50 104.79 82.35
C GLY A 237 50.79 104.02 82.70
N PRO A 238 51.18 103.01 81.89
CA PRO A 238 52.19 102.03 82.25
C PRO A 238 53.56 102.64 82.57
N VAL A 239 54.28 102.04 83.53
CA VAL A 239 55.53 102.56 84.11
C VAL A 239 56.66 102.68 83.08
N ILE A 240 56.71 101.76 82.11
CA ILE A 240 57.74 101.74 81.06
C ILE A 240 57.68 103.00 80.17
N PRO A 241 56.53 103.40 79.60
CA PRO A 241 56.43 104.65 78.84
C PRO A 241 56.83 105.90 79.64
N ARG A 242 56.52 105.95 80.94
CA ARG A 242 56.88 107.09 81.82
C ARG A 242 58.36 107.15 82.14
N LEU A 243 58.99 106.02 82.45
CA LEU A 243 60.45 105.95 82.61
C LEU A 243 61.14 106.36 81.32
N LEU A 244 60.62 105.91 80.17
CA LEU A 244 61.11 106.35 78.86
C LEU A 244 60.95 107.87 78.66
N GLN A 245 59.81 108.44 79.05
CA GLN A 245 59.57 109.88 78.89
C GLN A 245 60.39 110.73 79.87
N ALA A 246 60.59 110.29 81.11
CA ALA A 246 61.45 110.95 82.09
C ALA A 246 62.94 110.87 81.70
N LEU A 247 63.39 109.71 81.21
CA LEU A 247 64.74 109.56 80.65
C LEU A 247 64.93 110.45 79.42
N ARG A 248 63.90 110.58 78.58
CA ARG A 248 63.91 111.50 77.43
C ARG A 248 63.95 112.97 77.83
N GLU A 249 63.31 113.36 78.94
CA GLU A 249 63.39 114.72 79.47
C GLU A 249 64.76 115.03 80.09
N LEU A 250 65.32 114.10 80.87
CA LEU A 250 66.63 114.25 81.51
C LEU A 250 67.77 114.34 80.48
N ALA A 251 67.65 113.63 79.37
CA ALA A 251 68.59 113.70 78.25
C ALA A 251 68.66 115.04 77.52
N ARG A 252 67.70 115.97 77.72
CA ARG A 252 67.82 117.35 77.20
C ARG A 252 68.83 118.20 77.95
N THR A 253 69.19 117.82 79.18
CA THR A 253 70.06 118.60 80.08
C THR A 253 71.45 118.00 80.27
N ASP A 254 71.68 116.74 79.87
CA ASP A 254 72.96 116.04 80.03
C ASP A 254 73.38 115.37 78.71
N GLU A 255 74.46 115.86 78.11
CA GLU A 255 74.95 115.45 76.78
C GLU A 255 75.36 113.96 76.75
N LYS A 256 75.83 113.40 77.88
CA LYS A 256 76.22 111.98 77.96
C LYS A 256 75.03 111.02 77.94
N LEU A 257 73.88 111.45 78.47
CA LEU A 257 72.68 110.59 78.57
C LEU A 257 71.88 110.57 77.26
N ALA A 258 71.94 111.66 76.49
CA ALA A 258 71.38 111.74 75.14
C ALA A 258 72.02 110.74 74.16
N ASP A 259 73.35 110.56 74.22
CA ASP A 259 74.07 109.63 73.34
C ASP A 259 73.71 108.15 73.63
N VAL A 260 73.50 107.79 74.90
CA VAL A 260 73.09 106.43 75.28
C VAL A 260 71.67 106.12 74.80
N LEU A 261 70.73 107.05 74.95
CA LEU A 261 69.36 106.80 74.50
C LEU A 261 69.24 106.77 72.96
N ARG A 262 70.10 107.50 72.24
CA ARG A 262 70.22 107.37 70.77
C ARG A 262 70.74 106.00 70.33
N SER A 263 71.70 105.40 71.05
CA SER A 263 72.27 104.10 70.67
C SER A 263 71.26 102.95 70.78
N PHE A 264 70.27 103.06 71.66
CA PHE A 264 69.17 102.10 71.81
C PHE A 264 67.90 102.47 71.04
N SER A 265 67.93 103.49 70.16
CA SER A 265 66.78 103.96 69.34
C SER A 265 65.56 104.50 70.11
N LEU A 266 65.78 105.03 71.32
CA LEU A 266 64.70 105.44 72.25
C LEU A 266 64.54 106.98 72.37
N LEU A 267 65.23 107.77 71.53
CA LEU A 267 65.20 109.25 71.54
C LEU A 267 64.94 109.88 70.17
#